data_AF-A0A1S8BL06-F1
#
_entry.id   AF-A0A1S8BL06-F1
#
_cell.length_a   1.000
_cell.length_b   1.000
_cell.length_c   1.000
_cell.angle_alpha   90.00
_cell.angle_beta   90.00
_cell.angle_gamma   90.00
#
_symmetry.space_group_name_H-M   'P 1'
#
loop_
_entity.id
_entity.type
_entity.pdbx_description
1 polymer ?
#
loop_
_entity_poly.entity_id
_entity_poly.type
_entity_poly.pdbx_seq_one_letter_code
_entity_poly.pdbx_strand_id
1 'polypeptide(L)'
;MESHCLCGYLRIQGLTDDHPTLTTYFEGEIIGTKYTFQTNRPEWGSNEKVDMQHWGRFPAWRPLAKQAKRADFTYKNFAQRENLFMRWKEHFLVPDHTVRTISGASFEGFYYICFSQVSGKISGIYFHAKSEKYQQLDLEHVDDHGCMGAIEFR
;
A
#
# COMPACT_ATOMS: atom_id res chain seq x y z
N MET A 1 17.85 -11.24 5.42
CA MET A 1 17.19 -10.88 4.17
C MET A 1 16.30 -9.66 4.43
N GLU A 2 16.82 -8.44 4.29
CA GLU A 2 16.00 -7.22 4.43
C GLU A 2 15.43 -6.86 3.05
N SER A 3 14.40 -7.59 2.59
CA SER A 3 13.66 -7.13 1.41
C SER A 3 12.72 -6.01 1.84
N HIS A 4 12.95 -4.80 1.32
CA HIS A 4 12.03 -3.66 1.48
C HIS A 4 10.91 -3.66 0.45
N CYS A 5 10.74 -4.76 -0.29
CA CYS A 5 9.76 -4.88 -1.36
C CYS A 5 8.92 -6.15 -1.20
N LEU A 6 7.66 -6.07 -1.60
CA LEU A 6 6.77 -7.20 -1.81
C LEU A 6 5.95 -6.98 -3.07
N CYS A 7 5.28 -8.00 -3.57
CA CYS A 7 4.31 -7.85 -4.64
C CYS A 7 3.14 -8.82 -4.42
N GLY A 8 2.06 -8.61 -5.16
CA GLY A 8 0.89 -9.46 -5.06
C GLY A 8 -0.20 -9.06 -6.04
N TYR A 9 -1.39 -9.61 -5.81
CA TYR A 9 -2.57 -9.28 -6.59
C TYR A 9 -3.62 -8.63 -5.69
N LEU A 10 -4.24 -7.56 -6.15
CA LEU A 10 -5.38 -6.92 -5.50
C LEU A 10 -6.61 -7.19 -6.36
N ARG A 11 -7.64 -7.79 -5.76
CA ARG A 11 -8.91 -8.07 -6.44
C ARG A 11 -10.03 -7.25 -5.83
N ILE A 12 -10.68 -6.43 -6.64
CA ILE A 12 -11.83 -5.60 -6.26
C ILE A 12 -13.06 -6.09 -7.03
N GLN A 13 -14.20 -6.14 -6.36
CA GLN A 13 -15.49 -6.53 -6.95
C GLN A 13 -16.47 -5.37 -6.92
N GLY A 14 -17.34 -5.29 -7.93
CA GLY A 14 -18.41 -4.29 -7.99
C GLY A 14 -17.93 -2.85 -8.22
N LEU A 15 -16.73 -2.66 -8.78
CA LEU A 15 -16.20 -1.31 -9.05
C LEU A 15 -16.90 -0.65 -10.24
N THR A 16 -17.25 -1.43 -11.27
CA THR A 16 -17.96 -0.95 -12.46
C THR A 16 -18.94 -2.02 -12.95
N ASP A 17 -20.00 -1.61 -13.65
CA ASP A 17 -21.01 -2.53 -14.18
C ASP A 17 -20.44 -3.45 -15.27
N ASP A 18 -19.55 -2.91 -16.12
CA ASP A 18 -18.95 -3.63 -17.25
C ASP A 18 -17.86 -4.62 -16.79
N HIS A 19 -17.22 -4.37 -15.65
CA HIS A 19 -16.15 -5.20 -15.09
C HIS A 19 -16.44 -5.53 -13.62
N PRO A 20 -17.28 -6.55 -13.37
CA PRO A 20 -17.75 -6.87 -12.01
C PRO A 20 -16.64 -7.34 -11.08
N THR A 21 -15.49 -7.75 -11.63
CA THR A 21 -14.29 -8.09 -10.87
C THR A 21 -13.06 -7.61 -11.62
N LEU A 22 -12.21 -6.85 -10.94
CA LEU A 22 -10.95 -6.35 -11.44
C LEU A 22 -9.82 -6.90 -10.57
N THR A 23 -8.81 -7.49 -11.21
CA THR A 23 -7.60 -7.95 -10.52
C THR A 23 -6.41 -7.22 -11.10
N THR A 24 -5.62 -6.59 -10.25
CA THR A 24 -4.38 -5.90 -10.63
C THR A 24 -3.18 -6.58 -9.95
N TYR A 25 -2.04 -6.56 -10.64
CA TYR A 25 -0.76 -6.81 -10.00
C TYR A 25 -0.25 -5.52 -9.35
N PHE A 26 0.31 -5.63 -8.15
CA PHE A 26 0.90 -4.50 -7.44
C PHE A 26 2.29 -4.82 -6.89
N GLU A 27 3.12 -3.77 -6.77
CA GLU A 27 4.37 -3.80 -6.01
C GLU A 27 4.24 -2.91 -4.77
N GLY A 28 4.85 -3.36 -3.68
CA GLY A 28 4.82 -2.73 -2.38
C GLY A 28 6.22 -2.24 -1.97
N GLU A 29 6.32 -0.98 -1.56
CA GLU A 29 7.50 -0.41 -0.89
C GLU A 29 7.27 -0.42 0.63
N ILE A 30 8.11 -1.13 1.38
CA ILE A 30 8.05 -1.14 2.86
C ILE A 30 8.81 0.05 3.41
N ILE A 31 8.14 0.87 4.22
CA ILE A 31 8.74 2.04 4.87
C ILE A 31 9.76 1.56 5.90
N GLY A 32 11.00 2.06 5.78
CA GLY A 32 12.13 1.57 6.54
C GLY A 32 13.39 2.38 6.28
N THR A 33 14.51 1.68 6.09
CA THR A 33 15.83 2.25 5.78
C THR A 33 16.01 2.64 4.33
N LYS A 34 15.31 1.96 3.40
CA LYS A 34 15.36 2.24 1.96
C LYS A 34 14.29 3.23 1.50
N TYR A 35 13.07 3.08 1.99
CA TYR A 35 11.93 3.92 1.62
C TYR A 35 11.47 4.71 2.85
N THR A 36 11.46 6.05 2.76
CA THR A 36 11.01 6.90 3.86
C THR A 36 9.51 7.18 3.79
N PHE A 37 8.94 7.83 4.81
CA PHE A 37 7.54 8.25 4.80
C PHE A 37 7.22 9.29 3.70
N GLN A 38 8.23 10.03 3.24
CA GLN A 38 8.08 10.90 2.07
C GLN A 38 8.13 10.07 0.79
N THR A 39 7.17 10.29 -0.09
CA THR A 39 7.07 9.57 -1.37
C THR A 39 8.02 10.22 -2.38
N ASN A 40 9.11 9.51 -2.70
CA ASN A 40 10.14 9.97 -3.65
C ASN A 40 9.89 9.42 -5.07
N ARG A 41 8.64 9.52 -5.54
CA ARG A 41 8.17 9.06 -6.86
C ARG A 41 7.39 10.20 -7.53
N PRO A 42 8.06 11.10 -8.27
CA PRO A 42 7.39 12.26 -8.88
C PRO A 42 6.16 11.88 -9.71
N GLU A 43 6.23 10.73 -10.38
CA GLU A 43 5.18 10.17 -11.22
C GLU A 43 3.93 9.72 -10.45
N TRP A 44 4.00 9.57 -9.12
CA TRP A 44 2.83 9.24 -8.27
C TRP A 44 2.05 10.49 -7.83
N GLY A 45 2.56 11.69 -8.09
CA GLY A 45 1.87 12.95 -7.83
C GLY A 45 1.66 13.29 -6.35
N SER A 46 2.29 12.56 -5.42
CA SER A 46 2.30 12.93 -4.00
C SER A 46 3.39 13.96 -3.69
N ASN A 47 3.26 14.61 -2.54
CA ASN A 47 4.27 15.51 -1.97
C ASN A 47 4.24 15.39 -0.45
N GLU A 48 5.21 15.99 0.23
CA GLU A 48 5.36 15.90 1.69
C GLU A 48 4.06 16.24 2.45
N LYS A 49 3.34 17.29 2.03
CA LYS A 49 2.08 17.68 2.66
C LYS A 49 1.01 16.59 2.52
N VAL A 50 0.88 16.03 1.32
CA VAL A 50 -0.03 14.91 1.03
C VAL A 50 0.36 13.68 1.85
N ASP A 51 1.64 13.30 1.84
CA ASP A 51 2.14 12.14 2.58
C ASP A 51 1.81 12.26 4.07
N MET A 52 2.15 13.38 4.70
CA MET A 52 1.88 13.60 6.13
C MET A 52 0.39 13.57 6.46
N GLN A 53 -0.47 14.05 5.56
CA GLN A 53 -1.92 14.00 5.73
C GLN A 53 -2.47 12.57 5.64
N HIS A 54 -1.96 11.75 4.71
CA HIS A 54 -2.39 10.36 4.57
C HIS A 54 -1.85 9.49 5.70
N TRP A 55 -0.56 9.58 6.02
CA TRP A 55 0.02 8.87 7.15
C TRP A 55 -0.64 9.24 8.48
N GLY A 56 -0.98 10.52 8.66
CA GLY A 56 -1.70 11.01 9.85
C GLY A 56 -3.06 10.37 10.11
N ARG A 57 -3.67 9.71 9.10
CA ARG A 57 -4.94 8.99 9.25
C ARG A 57 -4.77 7.67 10.01
N PHE A 58 -3.59 7.05 9.98
CA PHE A 58 -3.33 5.82 10.72
C PHE A 58 -3.03 6.12 12.19
N PRO A 59 -3.81 5.60 13.16
CA PRO A 59 -3.53 5.80 14.58
C PRO A 59 -2.11 5.39 14.97
N ALA A 60 -1.61 4.28 14.41
CA ALA A 60 -0.27 3.76 14.62
C ALA A 60 0.86 4.72 14.20
N TRP A 61 0.59 5.65 13.28
CA TRP A 61 1.59 6.63 12.83
C TRP A 61 1.69 7.85 13.74
N ARG A 62 0.63 8.18 14.50
CA ARG A 62 0.58 9.40 15.33
C ARG A 62 1.77 9.55 16.29
N PRO A 63 2.27 8.50 16.98
CA PRO A 63 3.47 8.60 17.81
C PRO A 63 4.75 8.96 17.04
N LEU A 64 4.80 8.64 15.74
CA LEU A 64 5.95 8.89 14.86
C LEU A 64 5.91 10.27 14.21
N ALA A 65 4.76 10.94 14.21
CA ALA A 65 4.49 12.14 13.42
C ALA A 65 5.52 13.27 13.58
N LYS A 66 6.04 13.48 14.80
CA LYS A 66 7.07 14.51 15.05
C LYS A 66 8.42 14.14 14.42
N GLN A 67 8.80 12.86 14.51
CA GLN A 67 10.08 12.39 14.02
C GLN A 67 10.04 12.24 12.49
N ALA A 68 8.94 11.73 11.94
CA ALA A 68 8.75 11.48 10.51
C ALA A 68 8.83 12.71 9.61
N LYS A 69 8.67 13.91 10.17
CA LYS A 69 8.84 15.20 9.47
C LYS A 69 10.29 15.65 9.34
N ARG A 70 11.23 14.99 10.03
CA ARG A 70 12.65 15.34 9.92
C ARG A 70 13.23 14.71 8.66
N ALA A 71 14.00 15.47 7.91
CA ALA A 71 14.65 15.00 6.68
C ALA A 71 15.59 13.79 6.90
N ASP A 72 16.18 13.68 8.09
CA ASP A 72 17.08 12.59 8.49
C ASP A 72 16.36 11.39 9.11
N PHE A 73 15.03 11.43 9.20
CA PHE A 73 14.29 10.36 9.83
C PHE A 73 14.25 9.11 8.98
N THR A 74 14.62 8.00 9.61
CA THR A 74 14.57 6.67 9.02
C THR A 74 13.86 5.74 9.96
N TYR A 75 12.90 4.96 9.45
CA TYR A 75 12.13 4.03 10.27
C TYR A 75 12.93 2.75 10.52
N LYS A 76 13.94 2.84 11.40
CA LYS A 76 14.82 1.73 11.75
C LYS A 76 14.07 0.64 12.53
N ASN A 77 14.54 -0.60 12.40
CA ASN A 77 13.98 -1.77 13.06
C ASN A 77 12.47 -1.94 12.78
N PHE A 78 12.03 -1.57 11.58
CA PHE A 78 10.62 -1.59 11.19
C PHE A 78 10.03 -3.00 11.31
N ALA A 79 10.79 -4.02 10.90
CA ALA A 79 10.40 -5.43 10.98
C ALA A 79 10.11 -5.91 12.41
N GLN A 80 10.73 -5.31 13.44
CA GLN A 80 10.54 -5.68 14.84
C GLN A 80 9.40 -4.90 15.52
N ARG A 81 8.70 -4.01 14.80
CA ARG A 81 7.60 -3.21 15.35
C ARG A 81 6.26 -3.83 15.01
N GLU A 82 5.26 -3.60 15.86
CA GLU A 82 3.91 -4.10 15.61
C GLU A 82 3.33 -3.67 14.26
N ASN A 83 3.57 -2.41 13.86
CA ASN A 83 2.99 -1.85 12.64
C ASN A 83 4.07 -1.62 11.56
N LEU A 84 3.85 -2.24 10.40
CA LEU A 84 4.57 -2.00 9.16
C LEU A 84 3.80 -1.00 8.31
N PHE A 85 4.50 0.01 7.83
CA PHE A 85 3.95 0.96 6.87
C PHE A 85 4.46 0.62 5.48
N MET A 86 3.60 0.75 4.47
CA MET A 86 3.96 0.42 3.09
C MET A 86 3.27 1.37 2.10
N ARG A 87 3.76 1.42 0.88
CA ARG A 87 3.02 1.97 -0.26
C ARG A 87 2.80 0.88 -1.30
N TRP A 88 1.58 0.66 -1.73
CA TRP A 88 1.26 -0.32 -2.78
C TRP A 88 0.90 0.40 -4.08
N LYS A 89 1.61 0.10 -5.15
CA LYS A 89 1.37 0.64 -6.49
C LYS A 89 0.89 -0.48 -7.41
N GLU A 90 -0.33 -0.36 -7.90
CA GLU A 90 -0.87 -1.23 -8.96
C GLU A 90 -0.20 -0.88 -10.30
N HIS A 91 0.11 -1.90 -11.12
CA HIS A 91 0.80 -1.72 -12.39
C HIS A 91 -0.06 -2.07 -13.60
N PHE A 92 -0.69 -3.25 -13.61
CA PHE A 92 -1.47 -3.73 -14.74
C PHE A 92 -2.56 -4.70 -14.30
N LEU A 93 -3.58 -4.84 -15.15
CA LEU A 93 -4.65 -5.81 -14.94
C LEU A 93 -4.20 -7.23 -15.27
N VAL A 94 -4.87 -8.19 -14.63
CA VAL A 94 -4.70 -9.63 -14.84
C VAL A 94 -6.07 -10.22 -15.15
N PRO A 95 -6.19 -11.10 -16.16
CA PRO A 95 -5.10 -11.69 -16.96
C PRO A 95 -4.59 -10.79 -18.10
N ASP A 96 -5.37 -9.81 -18.54
CA ASP A 96 -5.00 -8.97 -19.67
C ASP A 96 -4.23 -7.72 -19.24
N HIS A 97 -2.90 -7.84 -19.24
CA HIS A 97 -1.98 -6.77 -18.90
C HIS A 97 -1.87 -5.68 -19.98
N THR A 98 -2.56 -5.81 -21.12
CA THR A 98 -2.54 -4.82 -22.20
C THR A 98 -3.59 -3.72 -22.02
N VAL A 99 -4.63 -3.98 -21.21
CA VAL A 99 -5.64 -2.98 -20.85
C VAL A 99 -5.02 -1.90 -19.96
N ARG A 100 -5.15 -0.64 -20.39
CA ARG A 100 -4.59 0.54 -19.70
C ARG A 100 -5.66 1.43 -19.08
N THR A 101 -6.88 1.37 -19.59
CA THR A 101 -7.99 2.24 -19.18
C THR A 101 -9.22 1.41 -18.92
N ILE A 102 -9.93 1.73 -17.84
CA ILE A 102 -11.20 1.10 -17.48
C ILE A 102 -12.23 2.22 -17.38
N SER A 103 -13.41 2.02 -17.97
CA SER A 103 -14.49 3.00 -17.84
C SER A 103 -14.93 3.09 -16.38
N GLY A 104 -14.91 4.28 -15.79
CA GLY A 104 -15.34 4.50 -14.41
C GLY A 104 -14.35 4.09 -13.31
N ALA A 105 -13.16 3.57 -13.66
CA ALA A 105 -12.15 3.15 -12.68
C ALA A 105 -10.72 3.51 -13.14
N SER A 106 -9.81 3.67 -12.19
CA SER A 106 -8.38 3.89 -12.46
C SER A 106 -7.52 3.30 -11.35
N PHE A 107 -6.39 2.71 -11.75
CA PHE A 107 -5.33 2.20 -10.88
C PHE A 107 -4.02 3.02 -11.03
N GLU A 108 -4.13 4.25 -11.53
CA GLU A 108 -2.98 5.16 -11.71
C GLU A 108 -2.38 5.63 -10.38
N GLY A 109 -3.19 5.69 -9.32
CA GLY A 109 -2.75 6.03 -7.97
C GLY A 109 -1.99 4.93 -7.26
N PHE A 110 -1.86 5.09 -5.95
CA PHE A 110 -1.25 4.12 -5.04
C PHE A 110 -1.94 4.14 -3.68
N TYR A 111 -1.71 3.12 -2.87
CA TYR A 111 -2.24 3.05 -1.50
C TYR A 111 -1.16 3.35 -0.49
N TYR A 112 -1.49 4.17 0.50
CA TYR A 112 -0.79 4.18 1.78
C TYR A 112 -1.32 3.02 2.60
N ILE A 113 -0.44 2.22 3.19
CA ILE A 113 -0.81 1.00 3.90
C ILE A 113 -0.20 0.98 5.31
N CYS A 114 -0.99 0.50 6.27
CA CYS A 114 -0.58 0.15 7.63
C CYS A 114 -0.98 -1.31 7.89
N PHE A 115 0.00 -2.19 8.08
CA PHE A 115 -0.21 -3.58 8.43
C PHE A 115 0.17 -3.83 9.89
N SER A 116 -0.73 -4.45 10.65
CA SER A 116 -0.49 -4.89 12.02
C SER A 116 0.00 -6.33 12.02
N GLN A 117 1.27 -6.55 12.37
CA GLN A 117 1.88 -7.88 12.45
C GLN A 117 1.24 -8.75 13.56
N VAL A 118 0.63 -8.13 14.57
CA VAL A 118 -0.02 -8.83 15.69
C VAL A 118 -1.41 -9.34 15.32
N SER A 119 -2.20 -8.52 14.61
CA SER A 119 -3.59 -8.86 14.27
C SER A 119 -3.79 -9.40 12.85
N GLY A 120 -2.78 -9.26 11.99
CA GLY A 120 -2.89 -9.61 10.57
C GLY A 120 -3.73 -8.63 9.74
N LYS A 121 -4.21 -7.53 10.33
CA LYS A 121 -5.06 -6.55 9.64
C LYS A 121 -4.24 -5.58 8.80
N ILE A 122 -4.78 -5.25 7.62
CA ILE A 122 -4.24 -4.24 6.72
C ILE A 122 -5.28 -3.14 6.61
N SER A 123 -4.88 -1.91 6.97
CA SER A 123 -5.66 -0.71 6.66
C SER A 123 -4.91 0.10 5.62
N GLY A 124 -5.66 0.63 4.66
CA GLY A 124 -5.14 1.29 3.48
C GLY A 124 -5.96 2.50 3.10
N ILE A 125 -5.32 3.44 2.43
CA ILE A 125 -5.95 4.65 1.92
C ILE A 125 -5.43 4.91 0.52
N TYR A 126 -6.33 4.89 -0.46
CA TYR A 126 -5.99 5.19 -1.85
C TYR A 126 -5.71 6.68 -2.04
N PHE A 127 -4.71 6.98 -2.86
CA PHE A 127 -4.40 8.32 -3.31
C PHE A 127 -4.18 8.36 -4.81
N HIS A 128 -4.89 9.29 -5.44
CA HIS A 128 -4.62 9.78 -6.78
C HIS A 128 -5.08 11.25 -6.86
N ALA A 129 -4.31 12.13 -7.50
CA ALA A 129 -4.54 13.58 -7.45
C ALA A 129 -5.91 14.04 -7.98
N LYS A 130 -6.53 13.24 -8.85
CA LYS A 130 -7.81 13.53 -9.50
C LYS A 130 -8.97 12.68 -8.96
N SER A 131 -8.72 11.80 -7.99
CA SER A 131 -9.73 10.88 -7.47
C SER A 131 -10.35 11.42 -6.18
N GLU A 132 -11.49 10.83 -5.78
CA GLU A 132 -12.07 11.08 -4.47
C GLU A 132 -11.05 10.77 -3.36
N LYS A 133 -10.97 11.66 -2.37
CA LYS A 133 -9.97 11.58 -1.31
C LYS A 133 -10.36 10.53 -0.28
N TYR A 134 -9.35 9.85 0.23
CA TYR A 134 -9.46 8.97 1.40
C TYR A 134 -10.36 7.75 1.21
N GLN A 135 -10.44 7.20 -0.01
CA GLN A 135 -11.05 5.89 -0.23
C GLN A 135 -10.29 4.85 0.60
N GLN A 136 -11.00 4.14 1.46
CA GLN A 136 -10.42 3.22 2.44
C GLN A 136 -10.35 1.79 1.89
N LEU A 137 -9.31 1.08 2.31
CA LEU A 137 -9.10 -0.34 2.05
C LEU A 137 -8.87 -1.00 3.41
N ASP A 138 -9.77 -1.86 3.86
CA ASP A 138 -9.58 -2.64 5.07
C ASP A 138 -9.63 -4.13 4.73
N LEU A 139 -8.56 -4.84 5.05
CA LEU A 139 -8.41 -6.27 4.79
C LEU A 139 -8.07 -7.00 6.09
N GLU A 140 -8.59 -8.21 6.20
CA GLU A 140 -8.27 -9.13 7.27
C GLU A 140 -7.63 -10.38 6.67
N HIS A 141 -6.67 -10.94 7.39
CA HIS A 141 -6.10 -12.22 7.02
C HIS A 141 -7.18 -13.31 7.12
N VAL A 142 -7.41 -13.99 6.00
CA VAL A 142 -8.23 -15.20 5.97
C VAL A 142 -7.28 -16.38 5.97
N ASP A 143 -7.32 -17.20 7.02
CA ASP A 143 -6.56 -18.44 7.07
C ASP A 143 -7.06 -19.36 5.95
N ASP A 144 -6.20 -19.63 4.99
CA ASP A 144 -6.51 -20.46 3.82
C ASP A 144 -6.25 -21.95 4.08
N HIS A 145 -5.89 -22.30 5.32
CA HIS A 145 -5.50 -23.64 5.75
C HIS A 145 -4.46 -24.31 4.83
N GLY A 146 -3.58 -23.52 4.20
CA GLY A 146 -2.47 -24.01 3.40
C GLY A 146 -2.80 -24.25 1.92
N CYS A 147 -3.71 -23.47 1.32
CA CYS A 147 -3.90 -23.50 -0.14
C CYS A 147 -2.62 -23.16 -0.91
N MET A 148 -1.71 -22.37 -0.33
CA MET A 148 -0.32 -22.27 -0.77
C MET A 148 0.63 -22.28 0.42
N GLY A 149 1.60 -23.22 0.42
CA GLY A 149 2.64 -23.25 1.45
C GLY A 149 3.49 -21.98 1.42
N ALA A 150 3.71 -21.37 2.58
CA ALA A 150 4.70 -20.29 2.71
C ALA A 150 6.11 -20.89 2.63
N ILE A 151 6.92 -20.42 1.69
CA ILE A 151 8.32 -20.83 1.55
C ILE A 151 9.20 -19.64 1.91
N GLU A 152 10.00 -19.78 2.96
CA GLU A 152 11.02 -18.80 3.35
C GLU A 152 12.40 -19.34 2.92
N PHE A 153 13.11 -18.59 2.09
CA PHE A 153 14.52 -18.86 1.80
C PHE A 153 15.36 -18.03 2.77
N ARG A 154 16.26 -18.67 3.54
CA ARG A 154 17.18 -18.00 4.47
C ARG A 154 18.60 -17.97 3.95
#